data_AF-A0A257J9M7-F1
#
_entry.id   AF-A0A257J9M7-F1
#
_cell.length_a   1.000
_cell.length_b   1.000
_cell.length_c   1.000
_cell.angle_alpha   90.00
_cell.angle_beta   90.00
_cell.angle_gamma   90.00
#
_symmetry.space_group_name_H-M   'P 1'
#
loop_
_entity.id
_entity.type
_entity.pdbx_description
1 polymer ?
#
loop_
_entity_poly.entity_id
_entity_poly.type
_entity_poly.pdbx_seq_one_letter_code
_entity_poly.pdbx_strand_id
1 'polypeptide(L)'
;MSRINRQRGLGTLAAAAPLRRVAIVQARMGSTRFPGKMLAPLGGRPLLEWVLRRVQSARLVDAVVLATTDLQRDKPLVDLARNLGVATFTGSESDVLGRFAAASAQHRADVVVRVCADNPFVDGAEIDRLLAFFAVQDVDYAWDHASAYRLAAVPAPAALAFPDLRFDVDRPEHLSELALLCERAGLGLSSTAAEVVAAARASASAELTV
;
A
#
# COMPACT_ATOMS: atom_id res chain seq x y z
N MET A 1 18.45 10.25 4.42
CA MET A 1 17.93 9.69 3.15
C MET A 1 18.58 8.33 2.94
N SER A 2 17.85 7.23 3.17
CA SER A 2 18.38 5.88 3.04
C SER A 2 17.91 5.27 1.72
N ARG A 3 18.83 4.59 1.02
CA ARG A 3 18.74 4.20 -0.39
C ARG A 3 18.36 2.72 -0.51
N ILE A 4 17.57 2.40 -1.53
CA ILE A 4 17.52 1.07 -2.15
C ILE A 4 17.91 1.35 -3.61
N ASN A 5 19.05 0.79 -4.02
CA ASN A 5 19.84 1.25 -5.16
C ASN A 5 19.46 0.47 -6.44
N ARG A 6 19.21 1.16 -7.56
CA ARG A 6 19.22 0.52 -8.88
C ARG A 6 20.64 0.53 -9.44
N GLN A 7 21.13 -0.64 -9.87
CA GLN A 7 22.15 -0.67 -10.91
C GLN A 7 21.46 -0.40 -12.26
N ARG A 8 21.43 0.87 -12.72
CA ARG A 8 21.19 1.15 -14.14
C ARG A 8 22.54 1.12 -14.85
N GLY A 9 22.72 0.16 -15.74
CA GLY A 9 23.86 0.11 -16.66
C GLY A 9 23.93 1.37 -17.50
N LEU A 10 25.12 1.97 -17.58
CA LEU A 10 25.45 3.13 -18.42
C LEU A 10 25.39 2.73 -19.89
N GLY A 11 24.21 2.83 -20.50
CA GLY A 11 23.99 2.72 -21.94
C GLY A 11 23.39 4.02 -22.48
N THR A 12 24.20 4.75 -23.25
CA THR A 12 23.90 5.82 -24.22
C THR A 12 22.63 6.67 -24.00
N LEU A 13 22.83 7.94 -23.62
CA LEU A 13 21.81 8.99 -23.47
C LEU A 13 21.15 9.37 -24.81
N ALA A 14 20.21 8.54 -25.28
CA ALA A 14 19.06 9.09 -26.01
C ALA A 14 18.20 9.85 -25.00
N ALA A 15 17.66 11.03 -25.36
CA ALA A 15 16.73 11.75 -24.50
C ALA A 15 15.58 10.81 -24.11
N ALA A 16 15.60 10.31 -22.87
CA ALA A 16 14.64 9.33 -22.41
C ALA A 16 13.24 9.94 -22.54
N ALA A 17 12.30 9.19 -23.13
CA ALA A 17 10.91 9.62 -23.19
C ALA A 17 10.44 9.98 -21.77
N PRO A 18 9.58 11.02 -21.62
CA PRO A 18 9.10 11.42 -20.31
C PRO A 18 8.37 10.24 -19.65
N LEU A 19 8.76 9.93 -18.40
CA LEU A 19 8.15 8.85 -17.62
C LEU A 19 6.67 9.12 -17.40
N ARG A 20 5.83 8.11 -17.66
CA ARG A 20 4.39 8.16 -17.42
C ARG A 20 4.08 7.86 -15.95
N ARG A 21 3.49 8.83 -15.27
CA ARG A 21 3.17 8.82 -13.83
C ARG A 21 1.68 8.58 -13.64
N VAL A 22 1.32 7.47 -13.02
CA VAL A 22 -0.07 7.07 -12.82
C VAL A 22 -0.38 6.99 -11.34
N ALA A 23 -1.39 7.75 -10.89
CA ALA A 23 -1.91 7.62 -9.54
C ALA A 23 -2.94 6.51 -9.48
N ILE A 24 -2.71 5.51 -8.63
CA ILE A 24 -3.60 4.40 -8.41
C ILE A 24 -4.23 4.55 -7.02
N VAL A 25 -5.52 4.84 -7.00
CA VAL A 25 -6.34 4.97 -5.79
C VAL A 25 -6.97 3.62 -5.50
N GLN A 26 -6.61 3.02 -4.37
CA GLN A 26 -7.19 1.74 -3.96
C GLN A 26 -8.42 1.94 -3.08
N ALA A 27 -9.55 1.37 -3.49
CA ALA A 27 -10.78 1.38 -2.71
C ALA A 27 -11.54 0.06 -2.79
N ARG A 28 -12.23 -0.32 -1.71
CA ARG A 28 -13.22 -1.42 -1.68
C ARG A 28 -14.29 -1.12 -0.63
N MET A 29 -15.48 -1.67 -0.80
CA MET A 29 -16.59 -1.53 0.17
C MET A 29 -16.43 -2.45 1.39
N GLY A 30 -15.65 -3.52 1.26
CA GLY A 30 -15.42 -4.56 2.28
C GLY A 30 -14.57 -4.14 3.47
N SER A 31 -14.78 -2.95 4.03
CA SER A 31 -14.14 -2.56 5.30
C SER A 31 -14.85 -3.21 6.48
N THR A 32 -14.10 -3.86 7.37
CA THR A 32 -14.65 -4.48 8.59
C THR A 32 -14.97 -3.46 9.68
N ARG A 33 -14.12 -2.45 9.86
CA ARG A 33 -14.25 -1.41 10.91
C ARG A 33 -15.30 -0.34 10.58
N PHE A 34 -15.46 0.00 9.30
CA PHE A 34 -16.49 0.92 8.86
C PHE A 34 -17.01 0.50 7.47
N PRO A 35 -17.95 -0.47 7.42
CA PRO A 35 -18.51 -0.99 6.17
C PRO A 35 -19.08 0.13 5.31
N GLY A 36 -18.79 0.10 4.00
CA GLY A 36 -19.27 1.12 3.08
C GLY A 36 -18.64 2.51 3.22
N LYS A 37 -17.55 2.66 4.00
CA LYS A 37 -16.89 3.95 4.24
C LYS A 37 -16.58 4.76 2.98
N MET A 38 -16.30 4.09 1.86
CA MET A 38 -15.97 4.73 0.58
C MET A 38 -17.12 5.59 0.03
N LEU A 39 -18.37 5.19 0.30
CA LEU A 39 -19.57 5.93 -0.11
C LEU A 39 -20.20 6.73 1.03
N ALA A 40 -19.67 6.63 2.24
CA ALA A 40 -20.17 7.40 3.37
C ALA A 40 -20.04 8.91 3.07
N PRO A 41 -21.09 9.70 3.35
CA PRO A 41 -21.07 11.13 3.09
C PRO A 41 -20.10 11.83 4.05
N LEU A 42 -19.22 12.65 3.49
CA LEU A 42 -18.36 13.59 4.20
C LEU A 42 -18.63 14.97 3.59
N GLY A 43 -19.22 15.90 4.33
CA GLY A 43 -19.51 17.25 3.81
C GLY A 43 -20.35 17.26 2.52
N GLY A 44 -21.34 16.35 2.40
CA GLY A 44 -22.26 16.29 1.26
C GLY A 44 -21.77 15.51 0.03
N ARG A 45 -20.57 14.91 0.06
CA ARG A 45 -20.06 14.03 -1.01
C ARG A 45 -19.56 12.70 -0.45
N PRO A 46 -19.59 11.61 -1.25
CA PRO A 46 -18.91 10.36 -0.89
C PRO A 46 -17.44 10.58 -0.54
N LEU A 47 -16.93 9.86 0.47
CA LEU A 47 -15.52 9.91 0.87
C LEU A 47 -14.58 9.66 -0.33
N LEU A 48 -14.88 8.65 -1.16
CA LEU A 48 -14.08 8.35 -2.34
C LEU A 48 -14.08 9.49 -3.37
N GLU A 49 -15.18 10.24 -3.49
CA GLU A 49 -15.23 11.40 -4.41
C GLU A 49 -14.23 12.48 -4.00
N TRP A 50 -14.10 12.75 -2.70
CA TRP A 50 -13.10 13.69 -2.19
C TRP A 50 -11.68 13.29 -2.58
N VAL A 51 -11.33 12.02 -2.38
CA VAL A 51 -10.01 11.48 -2.73
C VAL A 51 -9.76 11.63 -4.22
N LEU A 52 -10.68 11.14 -5.06
CA LEU A 52 -10.51 11.16 -6.51
C LEU A 52 -10.32 12.58 -7.05
N ARG A 53 -11.13 13.54 -6.62
CA ARG A 53 -11.01 14.95 -7.04
C ARG A 53 -9.69 15.57 -6.61
N ARG A 54 -9.24 15.28 -5.39
CA ARG A 54 -7.98 15.81 -4.87
C ARG A 54 -6.77 15.20 -5.59
N VAL A 55 -6.79 13.91 -5.88
CA VAL A 55 -5.73 13.27 -6.68
C VAL A 55 -5.71 13.82 -8.12
N GLN A 56 -6.88 14.05 -8.72
CA GLN A 56 -6.99 14.70 -10.05
C GLN A 56 -6.47 16.14 -10.06
N SER A 57 -6.29 16.79 -8.91
CA SER A 57 -5.72 18.15 -8.82
C SER A 57 -4.19 18.19 -8.92
N ALA A 58 -3.52 17.03 -8.81
CA ALA A 58 -2.08 16.92 -9.02
C ALA A 58 -1.72 17.18 -10.49
N ARG A 59 -0.73 18.03 -10.73
CA ARG A 59 -0.35 18.51 -12.08
C ARG A 59 0.66 17.60 -12.77
N LEU A 60 1.44 16.85 -12.01
CA LEU A 60 2.47 15.96 -12.51
C LEU A 60 1.95 14.53 -12.73
N VAL A 61 0.70 14.23 -12.36
CA VAL A 61 0.08 12.92 -12.61
C VAL A 61 -0.52 12.91 -14.01
N ASP A 62 -0.14 11.94 -14.84
CA ASP A 62 -0.62 11.80 -16.22
C ASP A 62 -1.98 11.08 -16.31
N ALA A 63 -2.30 10.25 -15.31
CA ALA A 63 -3.57 9.55 -15.22
C ALA A 63 -3.90 9.15 -13.78
N VAL A 64 -5.20 9.17 -13.44
CA VAL A 64 -5.73 8.66 -12.18
C VAL A 64 -6.57 7.41 -12.46
N VAL A 65 -6.33 6.36 -11.69
CA VAL A 65 -7.00 5.06 -11.82
C VAL A 65 -7.56 4.65 -10.46
N LEU A 66 -8.85 4.35 -10.40
CA LEU A 66 -9.45 3.64 -9.29
C LEU A 66 -9.19 2.15 -9.45
N ALA A 67 -8.42 1.54 -8.54
CA ALA A 67 -8.26 0.10 -8.45
C ALA A 67 -9.17 -0.47 -7.35
N THR A 68 -10.22 -1.20 -7.75
CA THR A 68 -11.23 -1.78 -6.86
C THR A 68 -11.46 -3.28 -7.13
N THR A 69 -12.33 -3.94 -6.37
CA THR A 69 -12.57 -5.38 -6.60
C THR A 69 -13.53 -5.60 -7.76
N ASP A 70 -13.53 -6.80 -8.32
CA ASP A 70 -14.51 -7.28 -9.29
C ASP A 70 -15.84 -7.74 -8.65
N LEU A 71 -15.99 -7.59 -7.33
CA LEU A 71 -17.19 -7.96 -6.61
C LEU A 71 -18.34 -6.99 -6.88
N GLN A 72 -19.56 -7.52 -6.95
CA GLN A 72 -20.77 -6.73 -7.19
C GLN A 72 -20.97 -5.58 -6.19
N ARG A 73 -20.57 -5.78 -4.92
CA ARG A 73 -20.65 -4.74 -3.89
C ARG A 73 -19.80 -3.50 -4.19
N ASP A 74 -18.74 -3.63 -4.99
CA ASP A 74 -17.83 -2.52 -5.33
C ASP A 74 -18.22 -1.82 -6.63
N LYS A 75 -19.24 -2.32 -7.35
CA LYS A 75 -19.76 -1.73 -8.58
C LYS A 75 -20.12 -0.23 -8.45
N PRO A 76 -20.72 0.24 -7.35
CA PRO A 76 -20.99 1.68 -7.18
C PRO A 76 -19.73 2.54 -7.11
N LEU A 77 -18.57 1.99 -6.69
CA LEU A 77 -17.30 2.71 -6.70
C LEU A 77 -16.80 2.96 -8.12
N VAL A 78 -16.97 1.95 -8.98
CA VAL A 78 -16.66 2.05 -10.43
C VAL A 78 -17.54 3.11 -11.08
N ASP A 79 -18.84 3.10 -10.77
CA ASP A 79 -19.79 4.05 -11.36
C ASP A 79 -19.51 5.49 -10.89
N LEU A 80 -19.17 5.68 -9.60
CA LEU A 80 -18.71 6.96 -9.07
C LEU A 80 -17.45 7.46 -9.79
N ALA A 81 -16.43 6.61 -9.95
CA ALA A 81 -15.20 6.99 -10.65
C ALA A 81 -15.44 7.39 -12.11
N ARG A 82 -16.28 6.62 -12.83
CA ARG A 82 -16.64 6.94 -14.22
C ARG A 82 -17.35 8.29 -14.33
N ASN A 83 -18.27 8.60 -13.42
CA ASN A 83 -18.95 9.90 -13.37
C ASN A 83 -17.98 11.07 -13.14
N LEU A 84 -16.80 10.81 -12.55
CA LEU A 84 -15.73 11.79 -12.33
C LEU A 84 -14.68 11.79 -13.46
N GLY A 85 -14.87 10.99 -14.51
CA GLY A 85 -13.89 10.83 -15.60
C GLY A 85 -12.61 10.11 -15.15
N VAL A 86 -12.65 9.35 -14.06
CA VAL A 86 -11.52 8.57 -13.55
C VAL A 86 -11.55 7.17 -14.15
N ALA A 87 -10.41 6.71 -14.65
CA ALA A 87 -10.29 5.35 -15.17
C ALA A 87 -10.43 4.32 -14.04
N THR A 88 -10.87 3.11 -14.37
CA THR A 88 -11.12 2.07 -13.37
C THR A 88 -10.45 0.77 -13.75
N PHE A 89 -9.90 0.08 -12.76
CA PHE A 89 -9.43 -1.29 -12.87
C PHE A 89 -10.09 -2.13 -11.77
N THR A 90 -10.61 -3.31 -12.14
CA THR A 90 -11.22 -4.27 -11.22
C THR A 90 -10.42 -5.56 -11.20
N GLY A 91 -10.23 -6.16 -10.03
CA GLY A 91 -9.56 -7.47 -9.91
C GLY A 91 -9.78 -8.12 -8.56
N SER A 92 -9.01 -9.17 -8.27
CA SER A 92 -9.14 -9.98 -7.05
C SER A 92 -9.17 -9.15 -5.76
N GLU A 93 -10.08 -9.47 -4.83
CA GLU A 93 -10.12 -8.84 -3.52
C GLU A 93 -8.85 -9.09 -2.69
N SER A 94 -8.34 -10.33 -2.70
CA SER A 94 -7.21 -10.77 -1.88
C SER A 94 -5.86 -10.45 -2.51
N ASP A 95 -5.74 -10.50 -3.84
CA ASP A 95 -4.51 -10.15 -4.55
C ASP A 95 -4.45 -8.65 -4.86
N VAL A 96 -4.12 -7.89 -3.82
CA VAL A 96 -3.92 -6.44 -3.91
C VAL A 96 -2.76 -6.10 -4.84
N LEU A 97 -1.64 -6.81 -4.73
CA LEU A 97 -0.43 -6.50 -5.50
C LEU A 97 -0.65 -6.75 -6.99
N GLY A 98 -1.21 -7.89 -7.36
CA GLY A 98 -1.55 -8.22 -8.75
C GLY A 98 -2.53 -7.22 -9.33
N ARG A 99 -3.52 -6.75 -8.55
CA ARG A 99 -4.42 -5.68 -8.98
C ARG A 99 -3.69 -4.36 -9.27
N PHE A 100 -2.75 -3.95 -8.44
CA PHE A 100 -1.91 -2.77 -8.70
C PHE A 100 -1.02 -2.95 -9.93
N ALA A 101 -0.38 -4.12 -10.06
CA ALA A 101 0.49 -4.43 -11.19
C ALA A 101 -0.28 -4.41 -12.52
N ALA A 102 -1.47 -5.02 -12.55
CA ALA A 102 -2.31 -5.05 -13.74
C ALA A 102 -2.89 -3.67 -14.08
N ALA A 103 -3.33 -2.89 -13.08
CA ALA A 103 -3.75 -1.50 -13.28
C ALA A 103 -2.61 -0.63 -13.83
N SER A 104 -1.40 -0.79 -13.29
CA SER A 104 -0.19 -0.11 -13.76
C SER A 104 0.12 -0.47 -15.22
N ALA A 105 0.12 -1.76 -15.55
CA ALA A 105 0.37 -2.26 -16.91
C ALA A 105 -0.67 -1.77 -17.92
N GLN A 106 -1.96 -1.79 -17.57
CA GLN A 106 -3.06 -1.28 -18.41
C GLN A 106 -2.85 0.19 -18.78
N HIS A 107 -2.29 0.98 -17.87
CA HIS A 107 -2.05 2.41 -18.06
C HIS A 107 -0.62 2.75 -18.46
N ARG A 108 0.22 1.74 -18.74
CA ARG A 108 1.64 1.86 -19.14
C ARG A 108 2.42 2.77 -18.18
N ALA A 109 2.21 2.61 -16.88
CA ALA A 109 2.87 3.46 -15.89
C ALA A 109 4.36 3.10 -15.76
N ASP A 110 5.22 4.10 -15.85
CA ASP A 110 6.63 4.00 -15.48
C ASP A 110 6.82 4.30 -13.99
N VAL A 111 5.97 5.17 -13.45
CA VAL A 111 5.93 5.58 -12.04
C VAL A 111 4.51 5.42 -11.52
N VAL A 112 4.35 4.75 -10.38
CA VAL A 112 3.06 4.56 -9.72
C VAL A 112 3.01 5.39 -8.45
N VAL A 113 2.00 6.27 -8.33
CA VAL A 113 1.65 6.94 -7.09
C VAL A 113 0.54 6.13 -6.41
N ARG A 114 0.88 5.42 -5.33
CA ARG A 114 -0.11 4.70 -4.53
C ARG A 114 -0.85 5.68 -3.63
N VAL A 115 -2.18 5.74 -3.74
CA VAL A 115 -3.03 6.55 -2.87
C VAL A 115 -4.04 5.68 -2.13
N CYS A 116 -4.08 5.82 -0.81
CA CYS A 116 -5.06 5.16 0.04
C CYS A 116 -6.38 5.95 0.02
N ALA A 117 -7.48 5.30 -0.36
CA ALA A 117 -8.79 5.96 -0.47
C ALA A 117 -9.45 6.32 0.86
N ASP A 118 -8.80 6.08 2.00
CA ASP A 118 -9.27 6.48 3.32
C ASP A 118 -8.59 7.74 3.87
N ASN A 119 -7.74 8.39 3.06
CA ASN A 119 -7.27 9.74 3.31
C ASN A 119 -8.04 10.75 2.45
N PRO A 120 -9.24 11.21 2.86
CA PRO A 120 -10.02 12.17 2.09
C PRO A 120 -9.28 13.49 1.90
N PHE A 121 -8.29 13.83 2.72
CA PHE A 121 -7.54 15.10 2.67
C PHE A 121 -6.20 14.99 1.95
N VAL A 122 -5.99 13.95 1.14
CA VAL A 122 -4.82 13.88 0.25
C VAL A 122 -4.68 15.18 -0.54
N ASP A 123 -3.47 15.72 -0.62
CA ASP A 123 -3.20 16.99 -1.31
C ASP A 123 -2.52 16.72 -2.65
N GLY A 124 -3.08 17.25 -3.73
CA GLY A 124 -2.47 17.15 -5.07
C GLY A 124 -1.10 17.82 -5.14
N ALA A 125 -0.90 18.93 -4.40
CA ALA A 125 0.39 19.61 -4.35
C ALA A 125 1.46 18.79 -3.61
N GLU A 126 1.07 17.98 -2.61
CA GLU A 126 1.96 17.01 -1.96
C GLU A 126 2.39 15.92 -2.92
N ILE A 127 1.45 15.37 -3.70
CA ILE A 127 1.74 14.38 -4.74
C ILE A 127 2.76 14.94 -5.74
N ASP A 128 2.55 16.18 -6.20
CA ASP A 128 3.47 16.85 -7.12
C ASP A 128 4.86 17.03 -6.49
N ARG A 129 4.94 17.42 -5.21
CA ARG A 129 6.22 17.56 -4.52
C ARG A 129 6.96 16.23 -4.40
N LEU A 130 6.24 15.16 -4.07
CA LEU A 130 6.81 13.81 -3.98
C LEU A 130 7.31 13.31 -5.34
N LEU A 131 6.56 13.57 -6.42
CA LEU A 131 6.98 13.23 -7.78
C LEU A 131 8.19 14.04 -8.24
N ALA A 132 8.24 15.34 -7.92
CA ALA A 132 9.39 16.18 -8.22
C ALA A 132 10.65 15.70 -7.48
N PHE A 133 10.50 15.32 -6.22
CA PHE A 133 11.55 14.68 -5.43
C PHE A 133 12.01 13.37 -6.09
N PHE A 134 11.07 12.46 -6.38
CA PHE A 134 11.37 11.17 -7.00
C PHE A 134 12.11 11.30 -8.34
N ALA A 135 11.78 12.31 -9.15
CA ALA A 135 12.37 12.51 -10.47
C ALA A 135 13.86 12.88 -10.44
N VAL A 136 14.35 13.51 -9.36
CA VAL A 136 15.74 13.97 -9.25
C VAL A 136 16.59 13.11 -8.32
N GLN A 137 15.98 12.10 -7.69
CA GLN A 137 16.65 11.20 -6.76
C GLN A 137 16.79 9.82 -7.40
N ASP A 138 17.94 9.17 -7.17
CA ASP A 138 18.15 7.79 -7.61
C ASP A 138 17.56 6.83 -6.57
N VAL A 139 16.23 6.71 -6.56
CA VAL A 139 15.47 5.86 -5.64
C VAL A 139 14.38 5.08 -6.36
N ASP A 140 14.09 3.88 -5.86
CA ASP A 140 12.98 3.04 -6.35
C ASP A 140 11.64 3.35 -5.71
N TYR A 141 11.67 3.95 -4.51
CA TYR A 141 10.49 4.18 -3.70
C TYR A 141 10.66 5.45 -2.88
N ALA A 142 9.63 6.30 -2.87
CA ALA A 142 9.55 7.51 -2.06
C ALA A 142 8.19 7.57 -1.38
N TRP A 143 8.15 8.16 -0.20
CA TRP A 143 6.93 8.39 0.58
C TRP A 143 7.04 9.75 1.31
N ASP A 144 5.92 10.21 1.85
CA ASP A 144 5.84 11.45 2.63
C ASP A 144 6.52 11.32 4.00
N HIS A 145 7.02 12.41 4.59
CA HIS A 145 7.61 12.42 5.94
C HIS A 145 8.90 11.59 6.15
N ALA A 146 9.77 11.48 5.14
CA ALA A 146 11.06 10.79 5.25
C ALA A 146 12.06 11.39 6.27
N SER A 147 11.79 12.59 6.80
CA SER A 147 12.57 13.21 7.88
C SER A 147 12.21 12.68 9.28
N ALA A 148 11.00 12.15 9.45
CA ALA A 148 10.49 11.64 10.73
C ALA A 148 10.47 10.10 10.78
N TYR A 149 10.33 9.43 9.63
CA TYR A 149 10.20 7.98 9.55
C TYR A 149 11.21 7.39 8.55
N ARG A 150 11.64 6.14 8.76
CA ARG A 150 12.54 5.40 7.86
C ARG A 150 11.86 4.10 7.43
N LEU A 151 11.68 3.90 6.13
CA LEU A 151 11.42 2.57 5.56
C LEU A 151 12.74 1.90 5.21
N ALA A 152 12.91 0.65 5.66
CA ALA A 152 13.99 -0.21 5.23
C ALA A 152 13.38 -1.44 4.56
N ALA A 153 13.68 -1.65 3.28
CA ALA A 153 13.39 -2.93 2.65
C ALA A 153 14.53 -3.89 3.00
N VAL A 154 14.22 -4.92 3.77
CA VAL A 154 15.09 -6.09 3.91
C VAL A 154 14.63 -7.14 2.90
N PRO A 155 15.54 -7.85 2.22
CA PRO A 155 15.14 -9.00 1.41
C PRO A 155 14.37 -9.95 2.33
N ALA A 156 13.08 -10.16 2.06
CA ALA A 156 12.32 -11.14 2.80
C ALA A 156 12.97 -12.51 2.52
N PRO A 157 13.46 -13.22 3.55
CA PRO A 157 13.82 -14.64 3.42
C PRO A 157 12.63 -15.39 2.81
N ALA A 158 12.88 -16.43 2.02
CA ALA A 158 11.82 -17.22 1.38
C ALA A 158 10.76 -17.73 2.39
N ALA A 159 11.13 -17.92 3.65
CA ALA A 159 10.24 -18.31 4.75
C ALA A 159 9.23 -17.22 5.16
N LEU A 160 9.51 -15.93 4.92
CA LEU A 160 8.63 -14.80 5.22
C LEU A 160 7.75 -14.39 4.01
N ALA A 161 7.78 -15.17 2.93
CA ALA A 161 7.10 -14.86 1.68
C ALA A 161 5.73 -15.53 1.53
N PHE A 162 4.88 -15.65 2.56
CA PHE A 162 3.53 -16.24 2.44
C PHE A 162 2.48 -15.66 3.42
N PRO A 163 1.16 -15.85 3.18
CA PRO A 163 0.16 -14.77 3.20
C PRO A 163 -0.80 -14.76 4.39
N ASP A 164 -0.65 -15.64 5.37
CA ASP A 164 -1.77 -15.94 6.27
C ASP A 164 -1.85 -15.00 7.49
N LEU A 165 -0.73 -14.49 7.99
CA LEU A 165 -0.73 -13.52 9.09
C LEU A 165 0.61 -12.77 9.18
N ARG A 166 0.57 -11.45 9.31
CA ARG A 166 1.74 -10.58 9.47
C ARG A 166 1.77 -10.03 10.89
N PHE A 167 2.93 -10.09 11.54
CA PHE A 167 3.18 -9.36 12.77
C PHE A 167 3.85 -8.03 12.42
N ASP A 168 3.17 -6.93 12.70
CA ASP A 168 3.81 -5.63 12.70
C ASP A 168 4.50 -5.45 14.06
N VAL A 169 5.79 -5.10 14.02
CA VAL A 169 6.60 -4.85 15.20
C VAL A 169 6.84 -3.34 15.27
N ASP A 170 6.02 -2.66 16.07
CA ASP A 170 6.00 -1.20 16.12
C ASP A 170 7.18 -0.62 16.93
N ARG A 171 7.70 -1.38 17.90
CA ARG A 171 8.81 -0.96 18.78
C ARG A 171 9.86 -2.06 18.95
N PRO A 172 11.13 -1.71 19.21
CA PRO A 172 12.19 -2.69 19.48
C PRO A 172 11.85 -3.66 20.62
N GLU A 173 11.16 -3.19 21.66
CA GLU A 173 10.72 -4.02 22.78
C GLU A 173 9.82 -5.18 22.35
N HIS A 174 8.91 -4.92 21.39
CA HIS A 174 7.99 -5.94 20.87
C HIS A 174 8.72 -7.05 20.11
N LEU A 175 9.87 -6.73 19.50
CA LEU A 175 10.72 -7.74 18.84
C LEU A 175 11.34 -8.68 19.89
N SER A 176 11.81 -8.12 21.00
CA SER A 176 12.39 -8.89 22.11
C SER A 176 11.36 -9.79 22.78
N GLU A 177 10.14 -9.29 23.00
CA GLU A 177 9.02 -10.07 23.53
C GLU A 177 8.65 -11.24 22.60
N LEU A 178 8.57 -10.99 21.30
CA LEU A 178 8.30 -12.02 20.29
C LEU A 178 9.43 -13.06 20.23
N ALA A 179 10.69 -12.62 20.30
CA ALA A 179 11.85 -13.52 20.30
C ALA A 179 11.83 -14.45 21.52
N LEU A 180 11.54 -13.93 22.71
CA LEU A 180 11.42 -14.71 23.94
C LEU A 180 10.26 -15.71 23.88
N LEU A 181 9.11 -15.31 23.32
CA LEU A 181 7.98 -16.22 23.10
C LEU A 181 8.38 -17.37 22.17
N CYS A 182 9.02 -17.07 21.05
CA CYS A 182 9.45 -18.08 20.09
C CYS A 182 10.49 -19.02 20.71
N GLU A 183 11.47 -18.50 21.44
CA GLU A 183 12.49 -19.31 22.13
C GLU A 183 11.85 -20.25 23.15
N ARG A 184 10.95 -19.75 24.02
CA ARG A 184 10.23 -20.55 25.02
C ARG A 184 9.38 -21.65 24.38
N ALA A 185 8.84 -21.40 23.18
CA ALA A 185 7.99 -22.32 22.46
C ALA A 185 8.75 -23.24 21.49
N GLY A 186 10.09 -23.14 21.43
CA GLY A 186 10.91 -23.91 20.48
C GLY A 186 10.62 -23.57 19.01
N LEU A 187 10.10 -22.37 18.74
CA LEU A 187 9.76 -21.89 17.41
C LEU A 187 10.97 -21.22 16.75
N GLY A 188 11.10 -21.43 15.44
CA GLY A 188 12.21 -20.90 14.64
C GLY A 188 11.72 -20.10 13.44
N LEU A 189 12.66 -19.70 12.59
CA LEU A 189 12.36 -18.93 11.37
C LEU A 189 11.48 -19.68 10.35
N SER A 190 11.37 -21.00 10.47
CA SER A 190 10.48 -21.84 9.67
C SER A 190 9.08 -21.99 10.25
N SER A 191 8.84 -21.51 11.47
CA SER A 191 7.54 -21.61 12.13
C SER A 191 6.53 -20.64 11.50
N THR A 192 5.28 -21.09 11.37
CA THR A 192 4.20 -20.27 10.82
C THR A 192 3.69 -19.26 11.86
N ALA A 193 3.11 -18.17 11.40
CA ALA A 193 2.49 -17.20 12.30
C ALA A 193 1.33 -17.79 13.13
N ALA A 194 0.65 -18.82 12.62
CA ALA A 194 -0.38 -19.55 13.37
C ALA A 194 0.21 -20.33 14.57
N GLU A 195 1.39 -20.93 14.41
CA GLU A 195 2.11 -21.61 15.50
C GLU A 195 2.53 -20.63 16.59
N VAL A 196 2.99 -19.43 16.21
CA VAL A 196 3.31 -18.35 17.15
C VAL A 196 2.07 -17.92 17.94
N VAL A 197 0.92 -17.74 17.29
CA VAL A 197 -0.34 -17.41 17.98
C VAL A 197 -0.78 -18.52 18.93
N ALA A 198 -0.62 -19.78 18.54
CA ALA A 198 -0.94 -20.92 19.39
C ALA A 198 -0.04 -20.96 20.64
N ALA A 199 1.26 -20.72 20.48
CA ALA A 199 2.22 -20.65 21.58
C ALA A 199 1.92 -19.50 22.56
N ALA A 200 1.53 -18.33 22.05
CA ALA A 200 1.12 -17.19 22.87
C ALA A 200 -0.10 -17.53 23.74
N ARG A 201 -1.11 -18.19 23.17
CA ARG A 201 -2.33 -18.60 23.89
C ARG A 201 -2.05 -19.66 24.98
N ALA A 202 -1.17 -20.60 24.69
CA ALA A 202 -0.73 -21.61 25.65
C ALA A 202 0.03 -20.98 26.84
N SER A 203 0.89 -19.99 26.55
CA SER A 203 1.66 -19.28 27.58
C SER A 203 0.77 -18.43 28.51
N ALA A 204 -0.23 -17.74 27.94
CA ALA A 204 -1.18 -16.95 28.72
C ALA A 204 -2.06 -17.84 29.64
N SER A 205 -2.36 -19.07 29.22
CA SER A 205 -3.15 -20.03 30.02
C SER A 205 -2.33 -20.61 31.19
N ALA A 206 -1.02 -20.77 31.00
CA ALA A 206 -0.12 -21.27 32.04
C ALA A 206 0.12 -20.25 33.17
N GLU A 207 0.14 -18.95 32.86
CA GLU A 207 0.30 -17.87 33.87
C GLU A 207 -0.95 -17.63 34.72
N LEU A 208 -2.14 -18.07 34.26
CA LEU A 208 -3.41 -17.98 35.01
C LEU A 208 -3.66 -19.14 35.98
N THR A 209 -2.77 -20.16 35.98
CA THR A 209 -2.91 -21.37 36.80
C THR A 209 -1.90 -21.41 37.97
N VAL A 210 -1.22 -20.29 38.24
CA VAL A 210 -0.28 -20.09 39.36
C VAL A 210 -0.87 -19.15 40.40
#